data_AF-A0A7W6LDA2-F1
#
_entry.id   AF-A0A7W6LDA2-F1
#
_cell.length_a   1.000
_cell.length_b   1.000
_cell.length_c   1.000
_cell.angle_alpha   90.00
_cell.angle_beta   90.00
_cell.angle_gamma   90.00
#
_symmetry.space_group_name_H-M   'P 1'
#
loop_
_entity.id
_entity.type
_entity.pdbx_description
1 polymer ?
#
loop_
_entity_poly.entity_id
_entity_poly.type
_entity_poly.pdbx_seq_one_letter_code
_entity_poly.pdbx_strand_id
1 'polypeptide(L)'
;MNSAFVRVLLLLLAWLTLSSFRLAPGDRPPEMAVLYDVRGAFVSAPPTVSRRLVTETDRLVDEAIRATFRATLLPRAVLTVRIIEVKRQEYIVGGRFSADVSVDATAVGNGEKIAAGVFSVSSFSLHPEYGDVALARRIADRISFEFRLQETGPSTLATALFPRF
;
A
#
# COMPACT_ATOMS: atom_id res chain seq x y z
N MET A 1 -5.30 -29.73 46.22
CA MET A 1 -5.43 -28.52 45.37
C MET A 1 -6.68 -28.69 44.52
N ASN A 2 -7.74 -27.91 44.77
CA ASN A 2 -9.07 -28.14 44.18
C ASN A 2 -9.04 -27.98 42.66
N SER A 3 -9.47 -29.02 41.93
CA SER A 3 -9.53 -29.03 40.46
C SER A 3 -10.42 -27.93 39.88
N ALA A 4 -11.45 -27.51 40.63
CA ALA A 4 -12.31 -26.38 40.28
C ALA A 4 -11.53 -25.05 40.27
N PHE A 5 -10.63 -24.84 41.23
CA PHE A 5 -9.82 -23.63 41.32
C PHE A 5 -8.84 -23.51 40.15
N VAL A 6 -8.23 -24.63 39.75
CA VAL A 6 -7.32 -24.68 38.59
C VAL A 6 -8.05 -24.37 37.29
N ARG A 7 -9.27 -24.88 37.09
CA ARG A 7 -10.08 -24.59 35.89
C ARG A 7 -10.48 -23.12 35.81
N VAL A 8 -10.89 -22.53 36.93
CA VAL A 8 -11.25 -21.11 36.99
C VAL A 8 -10.03 -20.23 36.71
N LEU A 9 -8.87 -20.57 37.26
CA LEU A 9 -7.63 -19.86 37.01
C LEU A 9 -7.22 -19.92 35.53
N LEU A 10 -7.33 -21.09 34.90
CA LEU A 10 -7.04 -21.27 33.47
C LEU A 10 -8.00 -20.47 32.58
N LEU A 11 -9.30 -20.42 32.92
CA LEU A 11 -10.29 -19.63 32.19
C LEU A 11 -9.99 -18.13 32.30
N LEU A 12 -9.62 -17.64 33.48
CA LEU A 12 -9.22 -16.24 33.69
C LEU A 12 -7.95 -15.88 32.90
N LEU A 13 -6.94 -16.76 32.91
CA LEU A 13 -5.69 -16.53 32.19
C LEU A 13 -5.92 -16.50 30.67
N ALA A 14 -6.74 -17.43 30.16
CA ALA A 14 -7.14 -17.44 28.76
C ALA A 14 -7.85 -16.13 28.39
N TRP A 15 -8.81 -15.67 29.19
CA TRP A 15 -9.55 -14.44 28.91
C TRP A 15 -8.66 -13.19 28.89
N LEU A 16 -7.65 -13.13 29.77
CA LEU A 16 -6.65 -12.06 29.76
C LEU A 16 -5.82 -12.06 28.47
N THR A 17 -5.36 -13.23 28.01
CA THR A 17 -4.57 -13.33 26.78
C THR A 17 -5.38 -12.99 25.53
N LEU A 18 -6.66 -13.38 25.49
CA LEU A 18 -7.57 -13.06 24.39
C LEU A 18 -7.94 -11.58 24.32
N SER A 19 -7.97 -10.87 25.45
CA SER A 19 -8.29 -9.43 25.48
C SER A 19 -7.10 -8.52 25.13
N SER A 20 -5.86 -9.05 25.14
CA SER A 20 -4.66 -8.30 24.77
C SER A 20 -4.56 -8.04 23.24
N PHE A 21 -5.20 -8.88 22.43
CA PHE A 21 -5.35 -8.66 20.99
C PHE A 21 -6.52 -7.72 20.67
N ARG A 22 -6.45 -6.47 21.14
CA ARG A 22 -7.27 -5.40 20.55
C ARG A 22 -6.53 -4.84 19.34
N LEU A 23 -6.87 -5.35 18.16
CA LEU A 23 -6.58 -4.65 16.91
C LEU A 23 -7.42 -3.37 16.93
N ALA A 24 -6.81 -2.24 17.30
CA ALA A 24 -7.46 -0.95 17.13
C ALA A 24 -7.86 -0.84 15.65
N PRO A 25 -9.12 -0.47 15.33
CA PRO A 25 -9.42 0.03 13.99
C PRO A 25 -8.37 1.10 13.69
N GLY A 26 -7.76 1.05 12.52
CA GLY A 26 -6.76 2.04 12.13
C GLY A 26 -7.40 3.43 12.04
N ASP A 27 -7.57 4.08 13.19
CA ASP A 27 -7.99 5.47 13.34
C ASP A 27 -6.80 6.35 12.97
N ARG A 28 -6.46 6.35 11.67
CA ARG A 28 -5.92 7.57 11.09
C ARG A 28 -7.13 8.47 10.84
N PRO A 29 -7.16 9.70 11.38
CA PRO A 29 -8.25 10.61 11.12
C PRO A 29 -8.41 10.76 9.60
N PRO A 30 -9.61 10.51 9.05
CA PRO A 30 -9.90 10.76 7.66
C PRO A 30 -10.07 12.27 7.50
N GLU A 31 -8.97 13.00 7.54
CA GLU A 31 -8.97 14.36 7.04
C GLU A 31 -9.04 14.24 5.51
N MET A 32 -10.27 14.02 5.03
CA MET A 32 -10.68 14.09 3.64
C MET A 32 -9.68 13.42 2.68
N ALA A 33 -9.53 12.09 2.77
CA ALA A 33 -9.07 11.33 1.61
C ALA A 33 -10.18 11.41 0.55
N VAL A 34 -10.26 12.56 -0.12
CA VAL A 34 -11.12 12.75 -1.27
C VAL A 34 -10.77 11.62 -2.21
N LEU A 35 -11.74 10.73 -2.41
CA LEU A 35 -11.55 9.56 -3.23
C LEU A 35 -11.45 10.05 -4.68
N TYR A 36 -10.33 9.75 -5.35
CA TYR A 36 -10.12 10.14 -6.73
C TYR A 36 -10.19 8.94 -7.65
N ASP A 37 -10.65 9.21 -8.86
CA ASP A 37 -10.60 8.27 -9.97
C ASP A 37 -9.28 8.48 -10.70
N VAL A 38 -8.27 7.71 -10.30
CA VAL A 38 -6.94 7.75 -10.91
C VAL A 38 -7.03 7.11 -12.29
N ARG A 39 -6.71 7.86 -13.34
CA ARG A 39 -6.80 7.39 -14.74
C ARG A 39 -5.46 7.01 -15.35
N GLY A 40 -4.37 7.39 -14.69
CA GLY A 40 -3.03 7.06 -15.12
C GLY A 40 -1.99 7.51 -14.11
N ALA A 41 -0.79 7.00 -14.27
CA ALA A 41 0.38 7.43 -13.54
C ALA A 41 1.54 7.66 -14.50
N PHE A 42 2.46 8.54 -14.12
CA PHE A 42 3.72 8.74 -14.80
C PHE A 42 4.86 8.57 -13.80
N VAL A 43 5.77 7.63 -14.08
CA VAL A 43 6.93 7.38 -13.23
C VAL A 43 8.18 8.03 -13.83
N SER A 44 8.87 8.83 -13.02
CA SER A 44 10.11 9.51 -13.38
C SER A 44 11.19 9.29 -12.33
N ALA A 45 12.45 9.35 -12.74
CA ALA A 45 13.60 9.20 -11.87
C ALA A 45 14.83 9.92 -12.45
N PRO A 46 15.82 10.29 -11.63
CA PRO A 46 17.11 10.79 -12.12
C PRO A 46 17.89 9.68 -12.86
N PRO A 47 18.86 10.04 -13.72
CA PRO A 47 19.60 9.07 -14.54
C PRO A 47 20.48 8.11 -13.74
N THR A 48 20.70 8.39 -12.45
CA THR A 48 21.40 7.50 -11.52
C THR A 48 20.57 6.28 -11.12
N VAL A 49 19.26 6.29 -11.34
CA VAL A 49 18.34 5.20 -11.02
C VAL A 49 18.27 4.20 -12.18
N SER A 50 18.29 2.92 -11.84
CA SER A 50 18.15 1.82 -12.80
C SER A 50 16.87 1.96 -13.64
N ARG A 51 17.01 1.90 -14.97
CA ARG A 51 15.87 1.93 -15.90
C ARG A 51 14.88 0.80 -15.63
N ARG A 52 15.38 -0.36 -15.19
CA ARG A 52 14.55 -1.52 -14.84
C ARG A 52 13.61 -1.22 -13.67
N LEU A 53 14.10 -0.53 -12.64
CA LEU A 53 13.28 -0.12 -11.49
C LEU A 53 12.14 0.81 -11.94
N VAL A 54 12.45 1.79 -12.79
CA VAL A 54 11.46 2.75 -13.30
C VAL A 54 10.39 2.03 -14.13
N THR A 55 10.80 1.20 -15.10
CA THR A 55 9.89 0.47 -15.98
C THR A 55 9.01 -0.53 -15.22
N GLU A 56 9.56 -1.27 -14.25
CA GLU A 56 8.74 -2.19 -13.45
C GLU A 56 7.78 -1.46 -12.52
N THR A 57 8.20 -0.32 -11.95
CA THR A 57 7.31 0.50 -11.11
C THR A 57 6.15 1.05 -11.94
N ASP A 58 6.44 1.58 -13.12
CA ASP A 58 5.43 2.08 -14.07
C ASP A 58 4.42 0.99 -14.43
N ARG A 59 4.91 -0.18 -14.84
CA ARG A 59 4.07 -1.34 -15.19
C ARG A 59 3.16 -1.76 -14.03
N LEU A 60 3.70 -1.87 -12.81
CA LEU A 60 2.95 -2.33 -11.64
C LEU A 60 1.93 -1.31 -11.14
N VAL A 61 2.25 -0.01 -11.17
CA VAL A 61 1.30 1.04 -10.79
C VAL A 61 0.16 1.12 -11.80
N ASP A 62 0.48 1.06 -13.09
CA ASP A 62 -0.54 1.09 -14.14
C ASP A 62 -1.43 -0.17 -14.13
N GLU A 63 -0.86 -1.34 -13.81
CA GLU A 63 -1.64 -2.56 -13.54
C GLU A 63 -2.61 -2.38 -12.37
N ALA A 64 -2.16 -1.78 -11.26
CA ALA A 64 -3.00 -1.49 -10.10
C ALA A 64 -4.12 -0.48 -10.42
N ILE A 65 -3.83 0.56 -11.20
CA ILE A 65 -4.82 1.54 -11.67
C ILE A 65 -5.88 0.86 -12.53
N ARG A 66 -5.45 0.04 -13.51
CA ARG A 66 -6.38 -0.69 -14.39
C ARG A 66 -7.25 -1.69 -13.65
N ALA A 67 -6.71 -2.30 -12.59
CA ALA A 67 -7.47 -3.18 -11.71
C ALA A 67 -8.46 -2.43 -10.80
N THR A 68 -8.31 -1.11 -10.64
CA THR A 68 -9.21 -0.30 -9.82
C THR A 68 -10.51 -0.03 -10.59
N PHE A 69 -11.63 -0.55 -10.10
CA PHE A 69 -12.96 -0.19 -10.59
C PHE A 69 -13.71 0.63 -9.54
N ARG A 70 -14.20 1.81 -9.93
CA ARG A 70 -15.06 2.63 -9.08
C ARG A 70 -16.42 2.81 -9.73
N ALA A 71 -17.48 2.46 -9.00
CA ALA A 71 -18.86 2.55 -9.48
C ALA A 71 -19.41 3.98 -9.47
N THR A 72 -18.80 4.89 -8.70
CA THR A 72 -19.25 6.27 -8.50
C THR A 72 -18.39 7.25 -9.30
N LEU A 73 -19.02 8.28 -9.87
CA LEU A 73 -18.33 9.37 -10.56
C LEU A 73 -17.54 10.21 -9.54
N LEU A 74 -16.23 10.00 -9.49
CA LEU A 74 -15.30 10.77 -8.65
C LEU A 74 -14.47 11.73 -9.53
N PRO A 75 -13.91 12.81 -8.95
CA PRO A 75 -13.00 13.69 -9.67
C PRO A 75 -11.81 12.90 -10.22
N ARG A 76 -11.50 13.12 -11.50
CA ARG A 76 -10.44 12.41 -12.21
C ARG A 76 -9.08 12.98 -11.85
N ALA A 77 -8.12 12.09 -11.54
CA ALA A 77 -6.76 12.46 -11.19
C ALA A 77 -5.71 11.67 -11.99
N VAL A 78 -4.53 12.24 -12.13
CA VAL A 78 -3.33 11.56 -12.64
C VAL A 78 -2.25 11.64 -11.58
N LEU A 79 -1.53 10.53 -11.37
CA LEU A 79 -0.42 10.47 -10.43
C LEU A 79 0.90 10.76 -11.13
N THR A 80 1.69 11.66 -10.57
CA THR A 80 3.09 11.88 -10.96
C THR A 80 3.97 11.29 -9.88
N VAL A 81 4.61 10.17 -10.18
CA VAL A 81 5.51 9.46 -9.28
C VAL A 81 6.95 9.83 -9.64
N ARG A 82 7.71 10.28 -8.65
CA ARG A 82 9.11 10.66 -8.80
C ARG A 82 9.95 9.88 -7.80
N ILE A 83 10.81 9.01 -8.31
CA ILE A 83 11.86 8.37 -7.50
C ILE A 83 12.97 9.40 -7.31
N ILE A 84 13.20 9.80 -6.06
CA ILE A 84 14.18 10.85 -5.71
C ILE A 84 15.57 10.25 -5.64
N GLU A 85 15.71 9.20 -4.86
CA GLU A 85 16.99 8.54 -4.59
C GLU A 85 16.76 7.05 -4.36
N VAL A 86 17.76 6.23 -4.73
CA VAL A 86 17.79 4.80 -4.44
C VAL A 86 19.08 4.48 -3.69
N LYS A 87 18.95 3.83 -2.54
CA LYS A 87 20.06 3.40 -1.69
C LYS A 87 20.15 1.87 -1.73
N ARG A 88 21.34 1.36 -2.00
CA ARG A 88 21.64 -0.08 -1.98
C ARG A 88 22.68 -0.34 -0.90
N GLN A 89 22.35 -1.23 0.02
CA GLN A 89 23.24 -1.67 1.08
C GLN A 89 23.39 -3.19 0.99
N GLU A 90 24.57 -3.64 0.62
CA GLU A 90 24.89 -5.06 0.48
C GLU A 90 25.38 -5.63 1.81
N TYR A 91 25.01 -6.88 2.08
CA TYR A 91 25.41 -7.63 3.27
C TYR A 91 26.10 -8.93 2.83
N ILE A 92 26.71 -9.65 3.79
CA ILE A 92 27.32 -10.97 3.55
C ILE A 92 26.31 -11.94 2.91
N VAL A 93 25.03 -11.81 3.26
CA VAL A 93 23.92 -12.55 2.64
C VAL A 93 22.84 -11.55 2.23
N GLY A 94 22.68 -11.34 0.92
CA GLY A 94 21.67 -10.47 0.34
C GLY A 94 21.97 -8.98 0.46
N GLY A 95 20.95 -8.16 0.20
CA GLY A 95 21.05 -6.70 0.20
C GLY A 95 19.73 -6.03 0.56
N ARG A 96 19.81 -4.85 1.18
CA ARG A 96 18.69 -3.94 1.39
C ARG A 96 18.69 -2.87 0.31
N PHE A 97 17.52 -2.69 -0.29
CA PHE A 97 17.26 -1.71 -1.33
C PHE A 97 16.21 -0.76 -0.80
N SER A 98 16.51 0.53 -0.77
CA SER A 98 15.59 1.55 -0.30
C SER A 98 15.41 2.62 -1.37
N ALA A 99 14.23 3.21 -1.45
CA ALA A 99 13.95 4.33 -2.34
C ALA A 99 13.13 5.39 -1.62
N ASP A 100 13.50 6.64 -1.86
CA ASP A 100 12.72 7.80 -1.48
C ASP A 100 11.88 8.23 -2.69
N VAL A 101 10.56 8.33 -2.50
CA VAL A 101 9.60 8.54 -3.58
C VAL A 101 8.67 9.70 -3.21
N SER A 102 8.46 10.60 -4.16
CA SER A 102 7.42 11.63 -4.11
C SER A 102 6.30 11.26 -5.07
N VAL A 103 5.06 11.46 -4.65
CA VAL A 103 3.88 11.23 -5.48
C VAL A 103 2.98 12.45 -5.38
N ASP A 104 2.64 13.00 -6.55
CA ASP A 104 1.74 14.12 -6.67
C ASP A 104 0.49 13.68 -7.43
N ALA A 105 -0.69 13.97 -6.88
CA ALA A 105 -1.94 13.80 -7.62
C ALA A 105 -2.34 15.15 -8.22
N THR A 106 -2.70 15.13 -9.50
CA THR A 106 -3.15 16.31 -10.25
C THR A 106 -4.53 16.04 -10.84
N ALA A 107 -5.45 16.99 -10.68
CA ALA A 107 -6.78 16.90 -11.27
C ALA A 107 -6.72 17.10 -12.79
N VAL A 108 -7.36 16.20 -13.54
CA VAL A 108 -7.34 16.21 -15.02
C VAL A 108 -8.07 17.42 -15.59
N GLY A 109 -9.10 17.91 -14.91
CA GLY A 109 -9.96 18.98 -15.42
C GLY A 109 -9.32 20.37 -15.43
N ASN A 110 -8.44 20.66 -14.47
CA ASN A 110 -7.87 22.00 -14.26
C ASN A 110 -6.34 22.00 -14.09
N GLY A 111 -5.68 20.85 -13.99
CA GLY A 111 -4.24 20.74 -13.77
C GLY A 111 -3.80 21.11 -12.34
N GLU A 112 -4.73 21.27 -11.40
CA GLU A 112 -4.41 21.64 -10.02
C GLU A 112 -3.85 20.44 -9.26
N LYS A 113 -2.83 20.69 -8.43
CA LYS A 113 -2.25 19.68 -7.54
C LYS A 113 -3.18 19.49 -6.33
N ILE A 114 -3.81 18.33 -6.25
CA ILE A 114 -4.85 18.01 -5.26
C ILE A 114 -4.31 17.21 -4.06
N ALA A 115 -3.22 16.46 -4.25
CA ALA A 115 -2.54 15.76 -3.16
C ALA A 115 -1.04 15.63 -3.43
N ALA A 116 -0.27 15.51 -2.35
CA ALA A 116 1.17 15.26 -2.40
C ALA A 116 1.54 14.31 -1.27
N GLY A 117 2.43 13.37 -1.55
CA GLY A 117 2.97 12.46 -0.55
C GLY A 117 4.43 12.19 -0.81
N VAL A 118 5.23 12.13 0.26
CA VAL A 118 6.62 11.69 0.19
C VAL A 118 6.79 10.54 1.16
N PHE A 119 7.35 9.44 0.69
CA PHE A 119 7.57 8.26 1.51
C PHE A 119 8.87 7.55 1.13
N SER A 120 9.43 6.83 2.10
CA SER A 120 10.56 5.96 1.90
C SER A 120 10.09 4.51 1.95
N VAL A 121 10.49 3.70 0.97
CA VAL A 121 10.25 2.26 0.96
C VAL A 121 11.56 1.51 1.07
N SER A 122 11.52 0.32 1.66
CA SER A 122 12.66 -0.58 1.65
C SER A 122 12.24 -2.02 1.37
N SER A 123 13.10 -2.74 0.68
CA SER A 123 12.98 -4.15 0.39
C SER A 123 14.29 -4.86 0.70
N PHE A 124 14.20 -6.13 1.04
CA PHE A 124 15.35 -6.99 1.23
C PHE A 124 15.29 -8.08 0.16
N SER A 125 16.42 -8.31 -0.50
CA SER A 125 16.55 -9.39 -1.48
C SER A 125 17.77 -10.23 -1.15
N LEU A 126 17.61 -11.55 -1.16
CA LEU A 126 18.72 -12.51 -1.07
C LEU A 126 19.60 -12.47 -2.32
N HIS A 127 19.00 -12.10 -3.44
CA HIS A 127 19.58 -12.10 -4.78
C HIS A 127 19.57 -10.66 -5.31
N PRO A 128 20.72 -9.96 -5.33
CA PRO A 128 20.78 -8.55 -5.67
C PRO A 128 20.19 -8.21 -7.05
N GLU A 129 20.23 -9.14 -7.99
CA GLU A 129 19.71 -9.02 -9.35
C GLU A 129 18.18 -8.88 -9.43
N TYR A 130 17.45 -9.28 -8.37
CA TYR A 130 16.01 -9.09 -8.23
C TYR A 130 15.64 -7.94 -7.30
N GLY A 131 16.62 -7.24 -6.71
CA GLY A 131 16.38 -6.15 -5.76
C GLY A 131 15.56 -5.00 -6.36
N ASP A 132 15.82 -4.64 -7.62
CA ASP A 132 15.07 -3.59 -8.33
C ASP A 132 13.59 -3.99 -8.51
N VAL A 133 13.31 -5.25 -8.84
CA VAL A 133 11.93 -5.74 -9.04
C VAL A 133 11.18 -5.81 -7.70
N ALA A 134 11.85 -6.30 -6.65
CA ALA A 134 11.30 -6.34 -5.31
C ALA A 134 11.00 -4.93 -4.78
N LEU A 135 11.90 -3.98 -5.03
CA LEU A 135 11.73 -2.58 -4.67
C LEU A 135 10.58 -1.93 -5.45
N ALA A 136 10.50 -2.13 -6.78
CA ALA A 136 9.41 -1.64 -7.62
C ALA A 136 8.04 -2.08 -7.08
N ARG A 137 7.93 -3.37 -6.71
CA ARG A 137 6.71 -3.91 -6.12
C ARG A 137 6.33 -3.23 -4.81
N ARG A 138 7.30 -2.99 -3.92
CA ARG A 138 7.05 -2.25 -2.67
C ARG A 138 6.61 -0.81 -2.91
N ILE A 139 7.16 -0.14 -3.92
CA ILE A 139 6.71 1.20 -4.32
C ILE A 139 5.25 1.14 -4.79
N ALA A 140 4.92 0.23 -5.71
CA ALA A 140 3.57 0.10 -6.26
C ALA A 140 2.54 -0.28 -5.19
N ASP A 141 2.87 -1.21 -4.28
CA ASP A 141 2.01 -1.59 -3.15
C ASP A 141 1.73 -0.37 -2.25
N ARG A 142 2.76 0.44 -1.97
CA ARG A 142 2.61 1.63 -1.13
C ARG A 142 1.74 2.70 -1.80
N ILE A 143 1.95 2.96 -3.09
CA ILE A 143 1.10 3.89 -3.87
C ILE A 143 -0.34 3.39 -3.89
N SER A 144 -0.55 2.11 -4.16
CA SER A 144 -1.88 1.51 -4.20
C SER A 144 -2.61 1.63 -2.87
N PHE A 145 -1.89 1.48 -1.76
CA PHE A 145 -2.44 1.68 -0.42
C PHE A 145 -2.78 3.15 -0.15
N GLU A 146 -1.86 4.07 -0.45
CA GLU A 146 -2.02 5.51 -0.17
C GLU A 146 -3.17 6.13 -0.97
N PHE A 147 -3.31 5.75 -2.25
CA PHE A 147 -4.35 6.24 -3.16
C PHE A 147 -5.57 5.32 -3.27
N ARG A 148 -5.64 4.27 -2.43
CA ARG A 148 -6.72 3.28 -2.40
C ARG A 148 -7.05 2.70 -3.78
N LEU A 149 -6.03 2.37 -4.57
CA LEU A 149 -6.14 1.70 -5.87
C LEU A 149 -6.60 0.23 -5.73
N GLN A 150 -6.84 -0.24 -4.50
CA GLN A 150 -7.39 -1.56 -4.18
C GLN A 150 -8.62 -1.43 -3.30
N GLU A 151 -9.66 -0.76 -3.80
CA GLU A 151 -11.02 -1.08 -3.37
C GLU A 151 -11.56 -2.11 -4.34
N THR A 152 -11.29 -3.37 -4.01
CA THR A 152 -12.01 -4.53 -4.53
C THR A 152 -13.49 -4.18 -4.59
N GLY A 153 -14.13 -4.42 -5.75
CA GLY A 153 -15.58 -4.35 -5.89
C GLY A 153 -16.29 -5.06 -4.72
N PRO A 154 -17.58 -4.74 -4.49
CA PRO A 154 -18.30 -5.09 -3.27
C PRO A 154 -17.97 -6.53 -2.87
N SER A 155 -17.33 -6.67 -1.72
CA SER A 155 -16.95 -7.95 -1.14
C SER A 155 -18.11 -8.94 -1.31
N THR A 156 -17.97 -9.85 -2.26
CA THR A 156 -18.99 -10.83 -2.63
C THR A 156 -19.32 -11.75 -1.45
N LEU A 157 -18.43 -11.79 -0.45
CA LEU A 157 -18.61 -12.48 0.83
C LEU A 157 -19.64 -11.82 1.76
N ALA A 158 -19.80 -10.48 1.72
CA ALA A 158 -20.81 -9.81 2.53
C ALA A 158 -22.22 -9.94 1.93
N THR A 159 -22.32 -10.06 0.59
CA THR A 159 -23.59 -10.23 -0.12
C THR A 159 -24.15 -11.65 0.01
N ALA A 160 -23.29 -12.66 0.18
CA ALA A 160 -23.73 -14.05 0.41
C ALA A 160 -24.30 -14.30 1.83
N LEU A 161 -23.97 -13.45 2.81
CA LEU A 161 -24.40 -13.63 4.21
C LEU A 161 -25.71 -12.92 4.57
N PHE A 162 -26.19 -12.00 3.73
CA PHE A 162 -27.45 -11.29 3.95
C PHE A 162 -28.27 -11.18 2.67
N PRO A 163 -28.95 -12.25 2.23
CA PRO A 163 -29.99 -12.12 1.22
C PRO A 163 -31.12 -11.25 1.77
N ARG A 164 -31.33 -10.08 1.18
CA ARG A 164 -32.53 -9.28 1.44
C ARG A 164 -33.68 -9.91 0.65
N PHE A 165 -34.65 -10.48 1.36
CA PHE A 165 -36.00 -10.76 0.85
C PHE A 165 -36.87 -9.52 1.02
#